data_AF-A0A969NHQ7-F1
#
_entry.id   AF-A0A969NHQ7-F1
#
_cell.length_a   1.000
_cell.length_b   1.000
_cell.length_c   1.000
_cell.angle_alpha   90.00
_cell.angle_beta   90.00
_cell.angle_gamma   90.00
#
_symmetry.space_group_name_H-M   'P 1'
#
loop_
_entity.id
_entity.type
_entity.pdbx_description
1 polymer ?
#
loop_
_entity_poly.entity_id
_entity_poly.type
_entity_poly.pdbx_seq_one_letter_code
_entity_poly.pdbx_strand_id
1 'polypeptide(L)'
;MVFLLAFGSVMCDYSNWHSVKDLQIPLNTYKSFDKFIETKTFRSLPDNVTIYAPDLFNPVSRLSWVYLHIWNDYVMAKIGKKVIITNDKKEVNDASKNKLPVYYLNFGIDRKNLDRHISIAKLKDNSVVDSLEHRLFSDSLTLFYYSTNKEFDIAFNTRISDTINYAKVNDSLKVSKSSYFKLRCEYNNYNDYFTPIFIISKNIDLESITISNQLTSSEVNLKL
;
A
#
# COMPACT_ATOMS: atom_id res chain seq x y z
N MET A 1 -30.21 8.48 -39.51
CA MET A 1 -29.30 9.61 -39.20
C MET A 1 -29.25 9.90 -37.70
N VAL A 2 -30.38 10.05 -37.00
CA VAL A 2 -30.43 10.33 -35.54
C VAL A 2 -29.72 9.26 -34.68
N PHE A 3 -29.89 7.97 -34.99
CA PHE A 3 -29.21 6.88 -34.27
C PHE A 3 -27.67 6.89 -34.40
N LEU A 4 -27.14 7.29 -35.57
CA LEU A 4 -25.69 7.40 -35.79
C LEU A 4 -25.11 8.57 -34.99
N LEU A 5 -25.81 9.70 -34.92
CA LEU A 5 -25.41 10.84 -34.10
C LEU A 5 -25.48 10.53 -32.60
N ALA A 6 -26.54 9.85 -32.15
CA ALA A 6 -26.67 9.41 -30.76
C ALA A 6 -25.57 8.40 -30.37
N PHE A 7 -25.28 7.43 -31.25
CA PHE A 7 -24.19 6.46 -31.04
C PHE A 7 -22.83 7.15 -31.00
N GLY A 8 -22.58 8.12 -31.89
CA GLY A 8 -21.37 8.94 -31.88
C GLY A 8 -21.18 9.73 -30.59
N SER A 9 -22.25 10.30 -30.05
CA SER A 9 -22.23 11.00 -28.75
C SER A 9 -21.87 10.04 -27.61
N VAL A 10 -22.54 8.88 -27.54
CA VAL A 10 -22.26 7.87 -26.50
C VAL A 10 -20.81 7.37 -26.59
N MET A 11 -20.29 7.15 -27.80
CA MET A 11 -18.89 6.75 -27.99
C MET A 11 -17.90 7.85 -27.61
N CYS A 12 -18.24 9.11 -27.87
CA CYS A 12 -17.44 10.25 -27.46
C CYS A 12 -17.39 10.36 -25.92
N ASP A 13 -18.54 10.27 -25.26
CA ASP A 13 -18.63 10.31 -23.79
C ASP A 13 -17.87 9.15 -23.15
N TYR A 14 -17.99 7.94 -23.72
CA TYR A 14 -17.23 6.77 -23.29
C TYR A 14 -15.72 6.99 -23.43
N SER A 15 -15.26 7.47 -24.58
CA SER A 15 -13.84 7.76 -24.84
C SER A 15 -13.29 8.84 -23.90
N ASN A 16 -14.07 9.90 -23.67
CA ASN A 16 -13.72 10.99 -22.76
C ASN A 16 -13.63 10.48 -21.32
N TRP A 17 -14.60 9.68 -20.87
CA TRP A 17 -14.59 9.09 -19.53
C TRP A 17 -13.34 8.22 -19.30
N HIS A 18 -12.99 7.37 -20.26
CA HIS A 18 -11.79 6.54 -20.19
C HIS A 18 -10.50 7.37 -20.18
N SER A 19 -10.42 8.39 -21.02
CA SER A 19 -9.25 9.28 -21.11
C SER A 19 -9.03 10.04 -19.79
N VAL A 20 -10.11 10.57 -19.21
CA VAL A 20 -10.07 11.24 -17.89
C VAL A 20 -9.62 10.26 -16.80
N LYS A 21 -10.17 9.04 -16.78
CA LYS A 21 -9.78 8.01 -15.81
C LYS A 21 -8.29 7.66 -15.93
N ASP A 22 -7.78 7.48 -17.15
CA ASP A 22 -6.38 7.14 -17.42
C ASP A 22 -5.39 8.22 -16.96
N LEU A 23 -5.81 9.50 -16.95
CA LEU A 23 -5.03 10.63 -16.42
C LEU A 23 -5.14 10.76 -14.89
N GLN A 24 -6.31 10.48 -14.32
CA GLN A 24 -6.53 10.58 -12.88
C GLN A 24 -5.75 9.53 -12.09
N ILE A 25 -5.57 8.31 -12.64
CA ILE A 25 -4.83 7.23 -11.98
C ILE A 25 -3.39 7.63 -11.60
N PRO A 26 -2.52 8.05 -12.55
CA PRO A 26 -1.16 8.45 -12.22
C PRO A 26 -1.13 9.69 -11.34
N LEU A 27 -2.01 10.67 -11.57
CA LEU A 27 -2.10 11.87 -10.73
C LEU A 27 -2.38 11.51 -9.26
N ASN A 28 -3.33 10.62 -8.99
CA ASN A 28 -3.63 10.20 -7.63
C ASN A 28 -2.51 9.37 -7.01
N THR A 29 -1.80 8.56 -7.80
CA THR A 29 -0.62 7.82 -7.34
C THR A 29 0.46 8.78 -6.82
N TYR A 30 0.79 9.83 -7.59
CA TYR A 30 1.75 10.86 -7.15
C TYR A 30 1.24 11.63 -5.92
N LYS A 31 -0.04 12.02 -5.89
CA LYS A 31 -0.62 12.73 -4.74
C LYS A 31 -0.56 11.89 -3.45
N SER A 32 -0.92 10.61 -3.51
CA SER A 32 -0.85 9.73 -2.35
C SER A 32 0.59 9.46 -1.91
N PHE A 33 1.50 9.30 -2.88
CA PHE A 33 2.92 9.08 -2.58
C PHE A 33 3.57 10.33 -1.99
N ASP A 34 3.24 11.53 -2.50
CA ASP A 34 3.66 12.81 -1.92
C ASP A 34 3.28 12.94 -0.47
N LYS A 35 2.00 12.67 -0.16
CA LYS A 35 1.54 12.66 1.23
C LYS A 35 2.31 11.65 2.07
N PHE A 36 2.58 10.47 1.52
CA PHE A 36 3.31 9.42 2.22
C PHE A 36 4.74 9.81 2.57
N ILE A 37 5.51 10.36 1.63
CA ILE A 37 6.91 10.74 1.88
C ILE A 37 7.05 11.94 2.81
N GLU A 38 5.99 12.75 2.94
CA GLU A 38 5.89 13.84 3.91
C GLU A 38 5.56 13.36 5.33
N THR A 39 5.10 12.11 5.51
CA THR A 39 4.77 11.57 6.84
C THR A 39 6.00 11.43 7.74
N LYS A 40 5.77 11.52 9.06
CA LYS A 40 6.80 11.19 10.06
C LYS A 40 7.32 9.77 9.88
N THR A 41 6.45 8.82 9.52
CA THR A 41 6.83 7.42 9.28
C THR A 41 7.92 7.31 8.22
N PHE A 42 7.72 7.89 7.03
CA PHE A 42 8.72 7.82 5.96
C PHE A 42 9.96 8.66 6.27
N ARG A 43 9.78 9.85 6.82
CA ARG A 43 10.89 10.74 7.22
C ARG A 43 11.77 10.11 8.30
N SER A 44 11.23 9.27 9.17
CA SER A 44 11.98 8.57 10.21
C SER A 44 12.83 7.38 9.73
N LEU A 45 12.66 6.93 8.48
CA LEU A 45 13.49 5.84 7.94
C LEU A 45 14.99 6.20 8.00
N PRO A 46 15.91 5.23 8.12
CA PRO A 46 17.34 5.52 7.99
C PRO A 46 17.69 6.05 6.58
N ASP A 47 18.77 6.81 6.47
CA ASP A 47 19.35 7.15 5.17
C ASP A 47 19.99 5.93 4.52
N ASN A 48 20.01 5.91 3.18
CA ASN A 48 20.51 4.78 2.37
C ASN A 48 19.78 3.46 2.63
N VAL A 49 18.53 3.53 3.09
CA VAL A 49 17.63 2.38 3.23
C VAL A 49 17.21 1.85 1.86
N THR A 50 17.09 0.52 1.74
CA THR A 50 16.49 -0.13 0.57
C THR A 50 15.02 -0.42 0.84
N ILE A 51 14.15 0.03 -0.06
CA ILE A 51 12.70 -0.16 -0.03
C ILE A 51 12.32 -1.01 -1.24
N TYR A 52 11.94 -2.26 -1.00
CA TYR A 52 11.36 -3.13 -2.01
C TYR A 52 9.90 -2.72 -2.25
N ALA A 53 9.59 -2.22 -3.44
CA ALA A 53 8.29 -1.65 -3.79
C ALA A 53 7.84 -2.06 -5.20
N PRO A 54 7.66 -3.36 -5.49
CA PRO A 54 7.39 -3.85 -6.84
C PRO A 54 6.13 -3.23 -7.47
N ASP A 55 5.12 -2.93 -6.66
CA ASP A 55 3.84 -2.40 -7.14
C ASP A 55 3.96 -0.99 -7.74
N LEU A 56 4.93 -0.19 -7.30
CA LEU A 56 5.18 1.15 -7.85
C LEU A 56 5.74 1.11 -9.28
N PHE A 57 6.27 -0.04 -9.70
CA PHE A 57 6.84 -0.25 -11.04
C PHE A 57 5.87 -0.99 -11.96
N ASN A 58 4.68 -1.37 -11.47
CA ASN A 58 3.66 -2.02 -12.28
C ASN A 58 2.79 -0.96 -12.99
N PRO A 59 2.78 -0.91 -14.33
CA PRO A 59 1.94 0.02 -15.07
C PRO A 59 0.47 -0.30 -14.83
N VAL A 60 -0.28 0.71 -14.41
CA VAL A 60 -1.70 0.63 -14.05
C VAL A 60 -2.58 1.11 -15.21
N SER A 61 -2.02 1.93 -16.10
CA SER A 61 -2.66 2.45 -17.32
C SER A 61 -1.66 2.58 -18.47
N ARG A 62 -2.14 2.74 -19.70
CA ARG A 62 -1.26 2.93 -20.88
C ARG A 62 -0.35 4.17 -20.75
N LEU A 63 -0.80 5.19 -20.00
CA LEU A 63 -0.02 6.41 -19.75
C LEU A 63 0.93 6.30 -18.55
N SER A 64 0.77 5.27 -17.72
CA SER A 64 1.58 5.11 -16.51
C SER A 64 3.05 4.72 -16.76
N TRP A 65 3.37 4.18 -17.94
CA TRP A 65 4.73 3.77 -18.33
C TRP A 65 5.76 4.91 -18.29
N VAL A 66 5.32 6.15 -18.54
CA VAL A 66 6.20 7.33 -18.55
C VAL A 66 6.79 7.63 -17.16
N TYR A 67 6.23 7.04 -16.10
CA TYR A 67 6.47 7.46 -14.72
C TYR A 67 7.12 6.39 -13.83
N LEU A 68 7.48 5.22 -14.37
CA LEU A 68 7.83 4.04 -13.57
C LEU A 68 9.26 4.00 -13.02
N HIS A 69 10.16 4.90 -13.42
CA HIS A 69 11.61 4.71 -13.19
C HIS A 69 12.32 5.80 -12.40
N ILE A 70 11.59 6.72 -11.77
CA ILE A 70 12.20 7.92 -11.16
C ILE A 70 11.97 8.03 -9.65
N TRP A 71 11.47 7.00 -8.97
CA TRP A 71 11.09 7.10 -7.55
C TRP A 71 12.24 7.54 -6.65
N ASN A 72 13.47 7.12 -6.92
CA ASN A 72 14.66 7.50 -6.16
C ASN A 72 14.96 8.99 -6.29
N ASP A 73 15.08 9.47 -7.53
CA ASP A 73 15.33 10.88 -7.84
C ASP A 73 14.17 11.76 -7.37
N TYR A 74 12.95 11.25 -7.46
CA TYR A 74 11.74 11.92 -7.00
C TYR A 74 11.76 12.19 -5.50
N VAL A 75 12.04 11.15 -4.68
CA VAL A 75 12.15 11.29 -3.23
C VAL A 75 13.31 12.22 -2.86
N MET A 76 14.45 12.08 -3.53
CA MET A 76 15.60 12.95 -3.32
C MET A 76 15.27 14.42 -3.62
N ALA A 77 14.61 14.70 -4.75
CA ALA A 77 14.22 16.05 -5.13
C ALA A 77 13.16 16.66 -4.20
N LYS A 78 12.21 15.85 -3.71
CA LYS A 78 11.08 16.34 -2.92
C LYS A 78 11.44 16.59 -1.44
N ILE A 79 12.18 15.67 -0.82
CA ILE A 79 12.46 15.73 0.63
C ILE A 79 13.95 15.66 0.98
N GLY A 80 14.85 15.65 0.00
CA GLY A 80 16.31 15.64 0.21
C GLY A 80 16.86 14.34 0.79
N LYS A 81 16.06 13.27 0.81
CA LYS A 81 16.40 12.00 1.47
C LYS A 81 16.88 10.98 0.45
N LYS A 82 18.03 10.37 0.71
CA LYS A 82 18.58 9.31 -0.13
C LYS A 82 18.02 7.95 0.28
N VAL A 83 17.21 7.38 -0.59
CA VAL A 83 16.60 6.04 -0.45
C VAL A 83 16.81 5.26 -1.75
N ILE A 84 16.81 3.92 -1.66
CA ILE A 84 16.84 3.03 -2.82
C ILE A 84 15.49 2.32 -2.89
N ILE A 85 14.58 2.83 -3.71
CA ILE A 85 13.29 2.21 -4.04
C ILE A 85 13.49 1.34 -5.28
N THR A 86 13.17 0.06 -5.17
CA THR A 86 13.46 -0.93 -6.20
C THR A 86 12.37 -2.00 -6.31
N ASN A 87 12.25 -2.59 -7.50
CA ASN A 87 11.49 -3.82 -7.74
C ASN A 87 12.41 -5.04 -7.97
N ASP A 88 13.73 -4.87 -7.91
CA ASP A 88 14.67 -5.98 -8.13
C ASP A 88 15.00 -6.69 -6.82
N LYS A 89 14.60 -7.97 -6.73
CA LYS A 89 14.93 -8.84 -5.59
C LYS A 89 16.44 -8.99 -5.39
N LYS A 90 17.28 -8.83 -6.42
CA LYS A 90 18.75 -8.89 -6.28
C LYS A 90 19.27 -7.74 -5.44
N GLU A 91 18.86 -6.51 -5.72
CA GLU A 91 19.25 -5.33 -4.93
C GLU A 91 18.81 -5.47 -3.47
N VAL A 92 17.63 -6.04 -3.23
CA VAL A 92 17.12 -6.35 -1.90
C VAL A 92 17.99 -7.38 -1.19
N ASN A 93 18.36 -8.46 -1.89
CA ASN A 93 19.24 -9.50 -1.36
C ASN A 93 20.65 -8.98 -1.05
N ASP A 94 21.19 -8.11 -1.90
CA ASP A 94 22.50 -7.53 -1.70
C ASP A 94 22.50 -6.53 -0.54
N ALA A 95 21.44 -5.73 -0.38
CA ALA A 95 21.25 -4.89 0.79
C ALA A 95 21.18 -5.72 2.09
N SER A 96 20.42 -6.81 2.07
CA SER A 96 20.30 -7.74 3.20
C SER A 96 21.65 -8.39 3.57
N LYS A 97 22.41 -8.89 2.58
CA LYS A 97 23.76 -9.45 2.80
C LYS A 97 24.73 -8.44 3.41
N ASN A 98 24.62 -7.17 2.99
CA ASN A 98 25.42 -6.07 3.51
C ASN A 98 24.89 -5.51 4.85
N LYS A 99 23.88 -6.16 5.47
CA LYS A 99 23.24 -5.76 6.73
C LYS A 99 22.65 -4.34 6.69
N LEU A 100 22.28 -3.87 5.50
CA LEU A 100 21.55 -2.61 5.34
C LEU A 100 20.08 -2.84 5.71
N PRO A 101 19.41 -1.83 6.30
CA PRO A 101 18.00 -1.95 6.63
C PRO A 101 17.18 -2.07 5.34
N VAL A 102 16.35 -3.11 5.28
CA VAL A 102 15.44 -3.36 4.16
C VAL A 102 14.01 -3.20 4.62
N TYR A 103 13.22 -2.47 3.84
CA TYR A 103 11.78 -2.30 4.04
C TYR A 103 11.04 -2.83 2.82
N TYR A 104 9.80 -3.24 3.05
CA TYR A 104 8.86 -3.50 1.98
C TYR A 104 7.78 -2.44 2.00
N LEU A 105 7.43 -1.96 0.81
CA LEU A 105 6.35 -1.02 0.57
C LEU A 105 5.36 -1.68 -0.39
N ASN A 106 4.16 -1.94 0.10
CA ASN A 106 3.03 -2.33 -0.73
C ASN A 106 2.30 -1.06 -1.17
N PHE A 107 2.09 -0.91 -2.46
CA PHE A 107 1.34 0.19 -3.05
C PHE A 107 0.15 -0.35 -3.82
N GLY A 108 -0.97 -0.52 -3.15
CA GLY A 108 -2.14 -1.10 -3.78
C GLY A 108 -3.13 -0.06 -4.31
N ILE A 109 -3.82 -0.48 -5.36
CA ILE A 109 -4.75 0.35 -6.13
C ILE A 109 -6.10 -0.35 -6.15
N ASP A 110 -7.13 0.34 -5.67
CA ASP A 110 -8.50 -0.08 -5.96
C ASP A 110 -8.76 0.17 -7.45
N ARG A 111 -9.06 -0.87 -8.24
CA ARG A 111 -9.29 -0.72 -9.70
C ARG A 111 -10.65 -0.07 -10.01
N LYS A 112 -11.58 -0.12 -9.07
CA LYS A 112 -12.92 0.47 -9.21
C LYS A 112 -12.88 1.96 -8.85
N ASN A 113 -12.13 2.32 -7.81
CA ASN A 113 -12.01 3.70 -7.32
C ASN A 113 -10.64 4.32 -7.64
N LEU A 114 -10.44 5.59 -7.26
CA LEU A 114 -9.11 6.22 -7.31
C LEU A 114 -8.38 6.15 -5.96
N ASP A 115 -8.82 5.25 -5.09
CA ASP A 115 -8.27 5.05 -3.76
C ASP A 115 -6.89 4.41 -3.83
N ARG A 116 -6.03 4.76 -2.89
CA ARG A 116 -4.66 4.23 -2.78
C ARG A 116 -4.43 3.74 -1.38
N HIS A 117 -3.79 2.61 -1.24
CA HIS A 117 -3.24 2.21 0.05
C HIS A 117 -1.74 2.06 -0.06
N ILE A 118 -1.08 2.47 1.01
CA ILE A 118 0.37 2.41 1.13
C ILE A 118 0.65 1.75 2.45
N SER A 119 1.36 0.64 2.42
CA SER A 119 1.80 -0.01 3.65
C SER A 119 3.31 -0.15 3.62
N ILE A 120 3.96 0.12 4.76
CA ILE A 120 5.40 0.04 4.89
C ILE A 120 5.76 -0.71 6.16
N ALA A 121 6.71 -1.63 6.01
CA ALA A 121 7.20 -2.45 7.10
C ALA A 121 8.69 -2.74 6.93
N LYS A 122 9.42 -2.77 8.05
CA LYS A 122 10.80 -3.27 8.04
C LYS A 122 10.76 -4.78 7.83
N LEU A 123 11.49 -5.29 6.85
CA LEU A 123 11.58 -6.73 6.65
C LEU A 123 12.34 -7.38 7.80
N LYS A 124 11.86 -8.55 8.22
CA LYS A 124 12.57 -9.38 9.19
C LYS A 124 13.83 -9.96 8.55
N ASP A 125 14.91 -10.05 9.31
CA ASP A 125 16.18 -10.62 8.83
C ASP A 125 15.92 -11.99 8.15
N ASN A 126 16.53 -12.21 6.98
CA ASN A 126 16.39 -13.40 6.12
C ASN A 126 15.01 -13.66 5.45
N SER A 127 14.00 -12.78 5.56
CA SER A 127 12.69 -13.04 4.93
C SER A 127 12.74 -13.12 3.39
N VAL A 128 13.71 -12.45 2.76
CA VAL A 128 13.86 -12.41 1.29
C VAL A 128 14.71 -13.57 0.75
N VAL A 129 15.57 -14.14 1.61
CA VAL A 129 16.64 -15.08 1.21
C VAL A 129 16.23 -16.55 1.38
N ASP A 130 15.27 -16.87 2.26
CA ASP A 130 15.22 -18.22 2.86
C ASP A 130 13.85 -18.94 2.84
N SER A 131 12.89 -18.55 1.98
CA SER A 131 11.61 -19.26 1.91
C SER A 131 11.36 -19.91 0.55
N LEU A 132 11.07 -21.22 0.57
CA LEU A 132 10.51 -22.02 -0.53
C LEU A 132 9.26 -21.37 -1.17
N GLU A 133 8.64 -20.39 -0.48
CA GLU A 133 7.44 -19.66 -0.91
C GLU A 133 7.69 -18.17 -1.25
N HIS A 134 8.92 -17.65 -1.08
CA HIS A 134 9.30 -16.24 -1.32
C HIS A 134 8.42 -15.15 -0.66
N ARG A 135 7.73 -15.45 0.44
CA ARG A 135 6.85 -14.49 1.11
C ARG A 135 7.62 -13.53 2.02
N LEU A 136 7.10 -12.31 2.14
CA LEU A 136 7.69 -11.23 2.92
C LEU A 136 7.00 -11.07 4.27
N PHE A 137 7.78 -11.09 5.36
CA PHE A 137 7.25 -11.02 6.71
C PHE A 137 7.82 -9.85 7.52
N SER A 138 7.01 -9.31 8.43
CA SER A 138 7.43 -8.34 9.44
C SER A 138 6.70 -8.55 10.77
N ASP A 139 7.26 -8.02 11.85
CA ASP A 139 6.60 -7.98 13.16
C ASP A 139 5.84 -6.65 13.39
N SER A 140 5.96 -5.70 12.47
CA SER A 140 5.29 -4.39 12.54
C SER A 140 5.00 -3.82 11.15
N LEU A 141 3.86 -3.18 11.01
CA LEU A 141 3.38 -2.58 9.77
C LEU A 141 2.80 -1.21 10.08
N THR A 142 3.09 -0.22 9.23
CA THR A 142 2.31 1.02 9.18
C THR A 142 1.55 1.08 7.88
N LEU A 143 0.25 1.31 7.95
CA LEU A 143 -0.63 1.40 6.81
C LEU A 143 -1.24 2.79 6.71
N PHE A 144 -1.40 3.27 5.49
CA PHE A 144 -2.09 4.50 5.15
C PHE A 144 -3.13 4.19 4.08
N TYR A 145 -4.31 4.77 4.24
CA TYR A 145 -5.35 4.67 3.23
C TYR A 145 -5.75 6.06 2.75
N TYR A 146 -5.42 6.35 1.49
CA TYR A 146 -5.78 7.57 0.78
C TYR A 146 -7.09 7.34 0.04
N SER A 147 -8.20 7.67 0.71
CA SER A 147 -9.54 7.52 0.16
C SER A 147 -10.49 8.57 0.71
N THR A 148 -11.53 8.88 -0.05
CA THR A 148 -12.69 9.64 0.44
C THR A 148 -13.63 8.79 1.29
N ASN A 149 -13.51 7.45 1.22
CA ASN A 149 -14.28 6.53 2.05
C ASN A 149 -13.71 6.52 3.47
N LYS A 150 -14.60 6.76 4.43
CA LYS A 150 -14.25 6.82 5.85
C LYS A 150 -14.20 5.45 6.50
N GLU A 151 -14.97 4.52 5.95
CA GLU A 151 -15.10 3.18 6.48
C GLU A 151 -14.52 2.19 5.47
N PHE A 152 -13.64 1.32 5.96
CA PHE A 152 -12.99 0.31 5.15
C PHE A 152 -12.56 -0.86 6.03
N ASP A 153 -12.46 -2.04 5.43
CA ASP A 153 -11.92 -3.22 6.06
C ASP A 153 -10.44 -3.35 5.68
N ILE A 154 -9.57 -3.57 6.68
CA ILE A 154 -8.20 -4.05 6.50
C ILE A 154 -8.19 -5.54 6.79
N ALA A 155 -7.60 -6.33 5.90
CA ALA A 155 -7.38 -7.73 6.13
C ALA A 155 -5.93 -8.13 5.86
N PHE A 156 -5.39 -9.01 6.71
CA PHE A 156 -4.03 -9.54 6.58
C PHE A 156 -3.91 -10.89 7.26
N ASN A 157 -2.90 -11.65 6.87
CA ASN A 157 -2.53 -12.92 7.48
C ASN A 157 -1.28 -12.79 8.34
N THR A 158 -1.14 -13.68 9.31
CA THR A 158 0.10 -13.95 10.03
C THR A 158 0.54 -15.38 9.73
N ARG A 159 1.84 -15.68 9.77
CA ARG A 159 2.35 -17.04 9.53
C ARG A 159 2.04 -18.02 10.68
N ILE A 160 1.56 -17.53 11.82
CA ILE A 160 1.49 -18.30 13.05
C ILE A 160 0.22 -19.17 13.04
N SER A 161 0.42 -20.49 13.12
CA SER A 161 -0.64 -21.51 13.22
C SER A 161 -1.13 -21.74 14.65
N ASP A 162 -0.93 -20.76 15.54
CA ASP A 162 -1.42 -20.86 16.91
C ASP A 162 -2.96 -20.82 16.90
N THR A 163 -3.56 -21.48 17.89
CA THR A 163 -5.01 -21.49 18.11
C THR A 163 -5.57 -20.08 18.39
N ILE A 164 -4.72 -19.15 18.87
CA ILE A 164 -5.10 -17.77 19.15
C ILE A 164 -3.93 -16.85 18.75
N ASN A 165 -4.20 -15.94 17.83
CA ASN A 165 -3.27 -14.90 17.37
C ASN A 165 -3.65 -13.53 17.94
N TYR A 166 -2.64 -12.68 18.14
CA TYR A 166 -2.79 -11.34 18.71
C TYR A 166 -2.18 -10.29 17.80
N ALA A 167 -2.89 -9.19 17.58
CA ALA A 167 -2.40 -8.01 16.91
C ALA A 167 -2.75 -6.76 17.72
N LYS A 168 -1.76 -5.90 17.99
CA LYS A 168 -2.02 -4.56 18.52
C LYS A 168 -2.21 -3.61 17.33
N VAL A 169 -3.36 -2.96 17.25
CA VAL A 169 -3.71 -2.01 16.19
C VAL A 169 -3.91 -0.65 16.81
N ASN A 170 -3.01 0.29 16.50
CA ASN A 170 -2.78 1.52 17.25
C ASN A 170 -2.63 1.19 18.75
N ASP A 171 -3.67 1.43 19.55
CA ASP A 171 -3.70 1.14 20.99
C ASP A 171 -4.66 0.03 21.40
N SER A 172 -5.36 -0.58 20.44
CA SER A 172 -6.31 -1.66 20.69
C SER A 172 -5.69 -3.03 20.47
N LEU A 173 -5.79 -3.92 21.46
CA LEU A 173 -5.46 -5.33 21.28
C LEU A 173 -6.60 -6.04 20.54
N LYS A 174 -6.25 -6.82 19.53
CA LYS A 174 -7.15 -7.63 18.71
C LYS A 174 -6.72 -9.08 18.79
N VAL A 175 -7.71 -9.97 18.86
CA VAL A 175 -7.51 -11.41 19.02
C VAL A 175 -8.24 -12.11 17.90
N SER A 176 -7.58 -13.05 17.24
CA SER A 176 -8.19 -13.90 16.20
C SER A 176 -7.96 -15.36 16.56
N LYS A 177 -8.95 -16.22 16.29
CA LYS A 177 -8.83 -17.69 16.44
C LYS A 177 -8.20 -18.35 15.20
N SER A 178 -7.76 -17.54 14.23
CA SER A 178 -7.10 -17.98 13.01
C SER A 178 -5.87 -17.12 12.74
N SER A 179 -5.10 -17.47 11.73
CA SER A 179 -4.00 -16.64 11.20
C SER A 179 -4.49 -15.41 10.45
N TYR A 180 -5.79 -15.30 10.18
CA TYR A 180 -6.40 -14.20 9.46
C TYR A 180 -6.96 -13.14 10.41
N PHE A 181 -6.68 -11.88 10.12
CA PHE A 181 -7.27 -10.72 10.78
C PHE A 181 -8.11 -9.94 9.79
N LYS A 182 -9.30 -9.54 10.22
CA LYS A 182 -10.15 -8.58 9.53
C LYS A 182 -10.59 -7.49 10.49
N LEU A 183 -10.27 -6.26 10.14
CA LEU A 183 -10.44 -5.09 10.99
C LEU A 183 -11.26 -4.06 10.23
N ARG A 184 -12.40 -3.66 10.78
CA ARG A 184 -13.14 -2.51 10.25
C ARG A 184 -12.58 -1.24 10.83
N CYS A 185 -12.16 -0.33 9.99
CA CYS A 185 -11.60 0.97 10.33
C CYS A 185 -12.58 2.08 9.95
N GLU A 186 -12.71 3.09 10.81
CA GLU A 186 -13.51 4.28 10.56
C GLU A 186 -12.70 5.53 10.91
N TYR A 187 -12.50 6.43 9.93
CA TYR A 187 -11.91 7.74 10.19
C TYR A 187 -12.96 8.70 10.78
N ASN A 188 -12.68 9.26 11.96
CA ASN A 188 -13.61 10.15 12.65
C ASN A 188 -13.80 11.53 11.98
N ASN A 189 -12.81 12.03 11.24
CA ASN A 189 -12.82 13.39 10.67
C ASN A 189 -12.82 13.39 9.13
N TYR A 190 -13.65 14.25 8.52
CA TYR A 190 -13.72 14.42 7.05
C TYR A 190 -12.41 14.89 6.42
N ASN A 191 -11.55 15.55 7.20
CA ASN A 191 -10.25 16.03 6.73
C ASN A 191 -9.12 15.00 6.89
N ASP A 192 -9.37 13.88 7.56
CA ASP A 192 -8.35 12.89 7.93
C ASP A 192 -8.45 11.67 7.01
N TYR A 193 -8.01 11.85 5.76
CA TYR A 193 -8.03 10.84 4.70
C TYR A 193 -6.65 10.22 4.48
N PHE A 194 -5.76 10.30 5.47
CA PHE A 194 -4.39 9.79 5.38
C PHE A 194 -3.71 9.62 6.76
N THR A 195 -4.41 9.02 7.71
CA THR A 195 -3.90 8.80 9.08
C THR A 195 -3.11 7.49 9.15
N PRO A 196 -1.96 7.44 9.84
CA PRO A 196 -1.23 6.19 10.02
C PRO A 196 -2.01 5.20 10.88
N ILE A 197 -2.02 3.94 10.44
CA ILE A 197 -2.57 2.80 11.16
C ILE A 197 -1.41 1.87 11.48
N PHE A 198 -1.06 1.79 12.75
CA PHE A 198 0.05 0.97 13.24
C PHE A 198 -0.47 -0.42 13.61
N ILE A 199 0.12 -1.46 13.04
CA ILE A 199 -0.22 -2.85 13.33
C ILE A 199 1.05 -3.54 13.82
N ILE A 200 1.00 -4.11 15.02
CA ILE A 200 2.08 -4.90 15.62
C ILE A 200 1.55 -6.30 15.86
N SER A 201 2.15 -7.28 15.20
CA SER A 201 1.81 -8.69 15.32
C SER A 201 3.02 -9.50 14.87
N LYS A 202 3.20 -10.71 15.40
CA LYS A 202 4.31 -11.55 14.98
C LYS A 202 4.07 -12.09 13.55
N ASN A 203 5.10 -12.03 12.71
CA ASN A 203 5.14 -12.60 11.35
C ASN A 203 3.93 -12.24 10.47
N ILE A 204 3.58 -10.95 10.37
CA ILE A 204 2.61 -10.42 9.40
C ILE A 204 3.10 -10.74 7.99
N ASP A 205 2.25 -11.38 7.18
CA ASP A 205 2.47 -11.60 5.76
C ASP A 205 2.16 -10.29 5.01
N LEU A 206 3.19 -9.61 4.55
CA LEU A 206 3.07 -8.27 3.96
C LEU A 206 2.42 -8.29 2.57
N GLU A 207 2.48 -9.42 1.87
CA GLU A 207 1.85 -9.58 0.55
C GLU A 207 0.35 -9.92 0.68
N SER A 208 -0.10 -10.34 1.87
CA SER A 208 -1.50 -10.66 2.14
C SER A 208 -2.38 -9.45 2.50
N ILE A 209 -1.79 -8.26 2.64
CA ILE A 209 -2.50 -7.07 3.08
C ILE A 209 -3.49 -6.64 2.00
N THR A 210 -4.75 -6.49 2.40
CA THR A 210 -5.83 -6.02 1.53
C THR A 210 -6.64 -4.96 2.25
N ILE A 211 -7.13 -3.98 1.47
CA ILE A 211 -8.08 -2.97 1.93
C ILE A 211 -9.29 -3.00 1.03
N SER A 212 -10.48 -2.99 1.63
CA SER A 212 -11.75 -3.02 0.92
C SER A 212 -12.73 -1.99 1.47
N ASN A 213 -13.35 -1.23 0.57
CA ASN A 213 -14.51 -0.38 0.89
C ASN A 213 -15.83 -1.15 0.85
N GLN A 214 -15.83 -2.40 0.37
CA GLN A 214 -17.01 -3.26 0.39
C GLN A 214 -17.15 -3.82 1.81
N LEU A 215 -17.87 -3.08 2.64
CA LEU A 215 -18.19 -3.47 4.01
C LEU A 215 -18.90 -4.81 3.99
N THR A 216 -18.21 -5.83 4.49
CA THR A 216 -18.76 -7.16 4.72
C THR A 216 -18.74 -7.37 6.22
N SER A 217 -19.66 -8.17 6.78
CA SER A 217 -19.76 -8.38 8.23
C SER A 217 -18.36 -8.59 8.85
N SER A 218 -17.91 -7.61 9.62
CA SER A 218 -16.58 -7.56 10.23
C SER A 218 -16.68 -8.17 11.61
N GLU A 219 -15.66 -8.93 12.02
CA GLU A 219 -15.63 -9.48 13.37
C GLU A 219 -15.28 -8.40 14.42
N VAL A 220 -14.64 -7.30 14.00
CA VAL A 220 -14.17 -6.26 14.93
C VAL A 220 -14.17 -4.85 14.32
N ASN A 221 -14.63 -3.86 15.10
CA ASN A 221 -14.65 -2.44 14.74
C ASN A 221 -13.50 -1.66 15.41
N LEU A 222 -12.94 -0.68 14.70
CA LEU A 222 -11.90 0.27 15.12
C LEU A 222 -12.32 1.68 14.72
N LYS A 223 -12.23 2.60 15.68
CA LYS A 223 -12.33 4.04 15.42
C LYS A 223 -10.92 4.62 15.42
N LEU A 224 -10.58 5.33 14.34
CA LEU A 224 -9.27 5.95 14.11
C LEU A 224 -9.29 7.44 14.43
#